data_AF-A0A553V628-F1
#
_entry.id   AF-A0A553V628-F1
#
_cell.length_a   1.000
_cell.length_b   1.000
_cell.length_c   1.000
_cell.angle_alpha   90.00
_cell.angle_beta   90.00
_cell.angle_gamma   90.00
#
_symmetry.space_group_name_H-M   'P 1'
#
loop_
_entity.id
_entity.type
_entity.pdbx_description
1 polymer ?
#
loop_
_entity_poly.entity_id
_entity_poly.type
_entity_poly.pdbx_seq_one_letter_code
_entity_poly.pdbx_strand_id
1 'polypeptide(L)'
;MLTFMTPVAGSAVYVAIEVVQAKLGERPSSFALFHVGLSEGGEQRLTYQVIPDSGTGELTGLSGQLQLDNTEKVHHYTMMYTLPAL
;
A
#
# COMPACT_ATOMS: atom_id res chain seq x y z
N MET A 1 -2.58 12.16 2.73
CA MET A 1 -3.82 11.37 2.72
C MET A 1 -5.01 12.31 2.61
N LEU A 2 -5.99 11.97 1.79
CA LEU A 2 -7.30 12.62 1.72
C LEU A 2 -8.37 11.64 2.17
N THR A 3 -9.37 12.12 2.89
CA THR A 3 -10.45 11.32 3.43
C THR A 3 -11.79 11.99 3.17
N PHE A 4 -12.84 11.19 3.03
CA PHE A 4 -14.21 11.66 3.04
C PHE A 4 -15.09 10.67 3.82
N MET A 5 -15.72 11.17 4.87
CA MET A 5 -16.69 10.43 5.66
C MET A 5 -18.08 10.85 5.23
N THR A 6 -18.93 9.88 4.92
CA THR A 6 -20.35 10.17 4.63
C THR A 6 -21.14 10.31 5.94
N PRO A 7 -22.37 10.87 5.91
CA PRO A 7 -23.28 10.81 7.05
C PRO A 7 -23.74 9.39 7.43
N VAL A 8 -23.56 8.40 6.54
CA VAL A 8 -23.92 7.00 6.80
C VAL A 8 -22.78 6.33 7.56
N ALA A 9 -23.08 5.86 8.77
CA ALA A 9 -22.13 5.15 9.61
C ALA A 9 -21.48 3.97 8.87
N GLY A 10 -20.16 3.83 9.01
CA GLY A 10 -19.39 2.77 8.35
C GLY A 10 -19.13 3.00 6.85
N SER A 11 -19.54 4.15 6.28
CA SER A 11 -19.30 4.48 4.86
C SER A 11 -18.33 5.64 4.70
N ALA A 12 -17.19 5.36 4.06
CA ALA A 12 -16.08 6.30 3.95
C ALA A 12 -15.13 5.93 2.80
N VAL A 13 -14.32 6.90 2.38
CA VAL A 13 -13.17 6.67 1.49
C VAL A 13 -11.94 7.38 2.03
N TYR A 14 -10.77 6.77 1.82
CA TYR A 14 -9.51 7.48 1.82
C TYR A 14 -8.67 7.15 0.60
N VAL A 15 -7.81 8.09 0.23
CA VAL A 15 -6.75 7.88 -0.76
C VAL A 15 -5.44 8.46 -0.23
N ALA A 16 -4.34 7.80 -0.57
CA ALA A 16 -3.00 8.31 -0.28
C ALA A 16 -2.00 7.88 -1.35
N ILE A 17 -0.95 8.68 -1.47
CA ILE A 17 0.32 8.25 -2.05
C ILE A 17 1.34 8.32 -0.93
N GLU A 18 2.11 7.25 -0.75
CA GLU A 18 3.18 7.16 0.23
C GLU A 18 4.49 6.88 -0.50
N VAL A 19 5.56 7.60 -0.14
CA VAL A 19 6.92 7.31 -0.61
C VAL A 19 7.65 6.61 0.52
N VAL A 20 8.01 5.35 0.30
CA VAL A 20 8.69 4.49 1.26
C VAL A 20 10.20 4.60 1.02
N GLN A 21 10.96 4.84 2.08
CA GLN A 21 12.42 4.70 2.09
C GLN A 21 12.78 3.62 3.09
N ALA A 22 13.17 2.45 2.61
CA ALA A 22 13.37 1.28 3.44
C ALA A 22 14.39 0.32 2.81
N LYS A 23 14.60 -0.81 3.47
CA LYS A 23 15.19 -1.98 2.82
C LYS A 23 14.11 -2.97 2.45
N LEU A 24 14.09 -3.43 1.21
CA LEU A 24 13.31 -4.60 0.81
C LEU A 24 14.25 -5.79 0.71
N GLY A 25 14.15 -6.72 1.67
CA GLY A 25 15.25 -7.63 1.97
C GLY A 25 16.48 -6.85 2.43
N GLU A 26 17.63 -7.10 1.80
CA GLU A 26 18.89 -6.38 2.11
C GLU A 26 19.09 -5.10 1.29
N ARG A 27 18.18 -4.77 0.37
CA ARG A 27 18.37 -3.73 -0.66
C ARG A 27 17.92 -2.36 -0.17
N PRO A 28 18.82 -1.40 0.14
CA PRO A 28 18.44 -0.03 0.49
C PRO A 28 17.80 0.64 -0.72
N SER A 29 16.58 1.13 -0.55
CA SER A 29 15.76 1.48 -1.70
C SER A 29 14.63 2.43 -1.34
N SER A 30 13.99 2.96 -2.38
CA SER A 30 12.75 3.69 -2.26
C SER A 30 11.78 3.27 -3.36
N PHE A 31 10.49 3.39 -3.06
CA PHE A 31 9.39 3.18 -3.99
C PHE A 31 8.17 3.94 -3.48
N ALA A 32 7.16 4.11 -4.33
CA ALA A 32 5.91 4.75 -3.93
C ALA A 32 4.74 3.76 -3.98
N LEU A 33 3.79 3.94 -3.07
CA LEU A 33 2.55 3.17 -2.99
C LEU A 33 1.35 4.09 -3.24
N PHE A 34 0.36 3.58 -3.96
CA PHE A 34 -0.97 4.14 -4.08
C PHE A 34 -1.93 3.39 -3.17
N HIS A 35 -2.64 4.12 -2.30
CA HIS A 35 -3.57 3.56 -1.33
C HIS A 35 -5.00 3.97 -1.67
N VAL A 36 -5.92 3.02 -1.61
CA VAL A 36 -7.37 3.28 -1.54
C VAL A 36 -7.93 2.44 -0.42
N GLY A 37 -8.68 3.08 0.48
CA GLY A 37 -9.57 2.36 1.37
C GLY A 37 -10.99 2.79 1.13
N LEU A 38 -11.85 1.82 0.90
CA LEU A 38 -13.30 2.00 0.82
C LEU A 38 -13.94 1.25 1.97
N SER A 39 -14.77 1.96 2.72
CA SER A 39 -15.66 1.39 3.72
C SER A 39 -17.09 1.46 3.21
N GLU A 40 -17.76 0.32 3.13
CA GLU A 40 -19.15 0.17 2.69
C GLU A 40 -19.92 -0.60 3.76
N GLY A 41 -20.78 0.09 4.51
CA GLY A 41 -21.54 -0.54 5.59
C GLY A 41 -20.68 -1.15 6.71
N GLY A 42 -19.46 -0.66 6.91
CA GLY A 42 -18.49 -1.19 7.88
C GLY A 42 -17.56 -2.27 7.33
N GLU A 43 -17.83 -2.84 6.15
CA GLU A 43 -16.87 -3.69 5.45
C GLU A 43 -15.79 -2.82 4.80
N GLN A 44 -14.52 -3.20 4.97
CA GLN A 44 -13.39 -2.44 4.46
C GLN A 44 -12.69 -3.20 3.32
N ARG A 45 -12.51 -2.52 2.19
CA ARG A 45 -11.68 -2.98 1.07
C ARG A 45 -10.48 -2.05 0.95
N LEU A 46 -9.29 -2.62 1.03
CA LEU A 46 -8.03 -1.90 0.94
C LEU A 46 -7.27 -2.30 -0.31
N THR A 47 -6.69 -1.33 -0.98
CA THR A 47 -5.75 -1.53 -2.08
C THR A 47 -4.49 -0.74 -1.77
N TYR A 48 -3.35 -1.43 -1.77
CA TYR A 48 -2.03 -0.83 -1.68
C TYR A 48 -1.21 -1.37 -2.85
N GLN A 49 -0.92 -0.50 -3.82
CA GLN A 49 -0.29 -0.89 -5.07
C GLN A 49 1.02 -0.14 -5.22
N VAL A 50 2.10 -0.83 -5.62
CA VAL A 50 3.33 -0.14 -6.04
C VAL A 50 3.00 0.71 -7.26
N ILE A 51 3.29 2.01 -7.18
CA ILE A 51 3.17 2.92 -8.32
C ILE A 51 4.18 2.46 -9.38
N PRO A 52 3.75 2.22 -10.63
CA PRO A 52 4.64 1.81 -11.70
C PRO A 52 5.88 2.71 -11.80
N ASP A 53 7.04 2.09 -12.01
CA ASP A 53 8.33 2.75 -12.19
C ASP A 53 8.80 3.65 -11.04
N SER A 54 8.15 3.56 -9.87
CA SER A 54 8.55 4.35 -8.69
C SER A 54 9.74 3.77 -7.94
N GLY A 55 10.07 2.50 -8.18
CA GLY A 55 11.20 1.82 -7.53
C GLY A 55 12.54 2.37 -7.99
N THR A 56 13.43 2.68 -7.05
CA THR A 56 14.76 3.24 -7.32
C THR A 56 15.88 2.24 -7.10
N GLY A 57 17.02 2.42 -7.78
CA GLY A 57 18.22 1.62 -7.57
C GLY A 57 17.95 0.16 -7.88
N GLU A 58 18.19 -0.73 -6.92
CA GLU A 58 17.97 -2.17 -7.08
C GLU A 58 16.49 -2.59 -7.14
N LEU A 59 15.55 -1.65 -6.90
CA LEU A 59 14.12 -1.87 -7.08
C LEU A 59 13.58 -1.29 -8.40
N THR A 60 14.45 -0.91 -9.33
CA THR A 60 14.01 -0.50 -10.67
C THR A 60 13.19 -1.62 -11.32
N GLY A 61 11.97 -1.28 -11.78
CA GLY A 61 11.02 -2.26 -12.34
C GLY A 61 10.20 -3.04 -11.29
N LEU A 62 10.25 -2.65 -10.01
CA LEU A 62 9.40 -3.22 -8.97
C LEU A 62 7.92 -3.10 -9.34
N SER A 63 7.21 -4.22 -9.22
CA SER A 63 5.75 -4.25 -9.24
C SER A 63 5.24 -5.14 -8.12
N GLY A 64 4.05 -4.85 -7.60
CA GLY A 64 3.49 -5.62 -6.51
C GLY A 64 2.45 -4.86 -5.71
N GLN A 65 1.98 -5.49 -4.64
CA GLN A 65 0.95 -4.96 -3.77
C GLN A 65 1.25 -5.33 -2.31
N LEU A 66 0.73 -4.52 -1.39
CA LEU A 66 0.71 -4.85 0.04
C LEU A 66 -0.66 -5.36 0.44
N GLN A 67 -0.68 -6.46 1.18
CA GLN A 67 -1.82 -6.89 1.97
C GLN A 67 -1.64 -6.42 3.42
N LEU A 68 -2.71 -5.90 4.01
CA LEU A 68 -2.77 -5.50 5.41
C LEU A 68 -3.73 -6.42 6.17
N ASP A 69 -3.22 -7.08 7.19
CA ASP A 69 -4.01 -7.83 8.16
C ASP A 69 -3.93 -7.12 9.52
N ASN A 70 -5.06 -7.07 10.24
CA ASN A 70 -5.12 -6.49 11.58
C ASN A 70 -5.42 -7.59 12.61
N THR A 71 -4.41 -7.95 13.39
CA THR A 71 -4.51 -8.97 14.43
C THR A 71 -4.19 -8.30 15.77
N GLU A 72 -5.13 -8.35 16.71
CA GLU A 72 -4.93 -7.81 18.07
C GLU A 72 -4.47 -6.33 18.10
N LYS A 73 -4.98 -5.50 17.18
CA LYS A 73 -4.61 -4.08 17.00
C LYS A 73 -3.20 -3.85 16.47
N VAL A 74 -2.52 -4.90 16.02
CA VAL A 74 -1.23 -4.82 15.32
C VAL A 74 -1.48 -4.93 13.82
N HIS A 75 -0.90 -4.00 13.08
CA HIS A 75 -0.92 -4.00 11.62
C HIS A 75 0.21 -4.89 11.09
N HIS A 76 -0.17 -5.96 10.41
CA HIS A 76 0.74 -6.86 9.70
C HIS A 76 0.67 -6.58 8.21
N TYR A 77 1.82 -6.32 7.59
CA TYR A 77 1.92 -6.06 6.17
C TYR A 77 2.64 -7.21 5.47
N THR A 78 2.04 -7.72 4.40
CA THR A 78 2.63 -8.72 3.52
C THR A 78 2.83 -8.11 2.14
N MET A 79 4.09 -8.02 1.68
CA MET A 79 4.43 -7.52 0.35
C MET A 79 4.54 -8.67 -0.64
N MET A 80 3.63 -8.73 -1.61
CA MET A 80 3.73 -9.60 -2.77
C MET A 80 4.28 -8.78 -3.92
N TYR A 81 5.48 -9.13 -4.40
CA TYR A 81 6.15 -8.33 -5.40
C TYR A 81 6.94 -9.19 -6.39
N THR A 82 7.25 -8.57 -7.53
CA THR A 82 8.16 -9.10 -8.52
C THR A 82 9.21 -8.04 -8.87
N LEU A 83 10.39 -8.51 -9.24
CA LEU A 83 11.46 -7.71 -9.81
C LEU A 83 11.88 -8.35 -11.14
N PRO A 84 12.33 -7.55 -12.12
CA PRO A 84 12.90 -8.09 -13.35
C PRO A 84 14.05 -9.06 -13.04
N ALA A 85 14.19 -10.09 -13.87
CA ALA A 85 15.38 -10.93 -13.82
C ALA A 85 16.62 -10.10 -14.23
N LEU A 86 17.76 -10.41 -13.61
CA LEU A 86 19.07 -9.84 -13.98
C LEU A 86 19.50 -10.33 -15.37
#